data_AF-A0A5C7ZLR6-F1
#
_entry.id   AF-A0A5C7ZLR6-F1
#
_cell.length_a   1.000
_cell.length_b   1.000
_cell.length_c   1.000
_cell.angle_alpha   90.00
_cell.angle_beta   90.00
_cell.angle_gamma   90.00
#
_symmetry.space_group_name_H-M   'P 1'
#
loop_
_entity.id
_entity.type
_entity.pdbx_description
1 polymer ?
#
loop_
_entity_poly.entity_id
_entity_poly.type
_entity_poly.pdbx_seq_one_letter_code
_entity_poly.pdbx_strand_id
1 'polypeptide(L)' 'MQDQKPAVSRRSLFAGAATVGAVAAATSVLPTAVQNLSAKAAPELPKPERGGGYSLSEHVKRYYQTTRV' A
#
# COMPACT_ATOMS: atom_id res chain seq x y z
N MET A 1 50.43 30.82 -10.51
CA MET A 1 49.69 29.56 -10.29
C MET A 1 48.24 29.85 -10.63
N GLN A 2 47.78 29.51 -11.84
CA GLN A 2 46.36 29.68 -12.20
C GLN A 2 45.64 28.38 -11.83
N ASP A 3 44.77 28.44 -10.82
CA ASP A 3 43.96 27.32 -10.38
C ASP A 3 43.06 26.86 -11.52
N GLN A 4 43.31 25.65 -12.02
CA GLN A 4 42.45 24.99 -12.98
C GLN A 4 41.14 24.62 -12.29
N LYS A 5 40.15 25.51 -12.39
CA LYS A 5 38.78 25.23 -11.94
C LYS A 5 38.28 24.00 -12.71
N PRO A 6 37.92 22.89 -12.04
CA PRO A 6 37.43 21.72 -12.76
C PRO A 6 36.13 22.12 -13.48
N ALA A 7 36.17 22.10 -14.80
CA ALA A 7 35.00 22.37 -15.62
C ALA A 7 33.94 21.30 -15.31
N VAL A 8 32.84 21.71 -14.68
CA VAL A 8 31.77 20.80 -14.30
C VAL A 8 31.20 20.18 -15.58
N SER A 9 31.34 18.86 -15.70
CA SER A 9 30.87 18.12 -16.86
C SER A 9 29.35 18.16 -16.92
N ARG A 10 28.78 18.64 -18.04
CA ARG A 10 27.32 18.66 -18.26
C ARG A 10 26.71 17.28 -18.01
N ARG A 11 27.44 16.20 -18.32
CA ARG A 11 27.00 14.82 -18.12
C ARG A 11 26.80 14.44 -16.65
N SER A 12 27.62 14.95 -15.71
CA SER A 12 27.41 14.66 -14.29
C SER A 12 26.20 15.39 -13.74
N LEU A 13 25.93 16.60 -14.23
CA LEU A 13 24.72 17.35 -13.87
C LEU A 13 23.45 16.63 -14.36
N PHE A 14 23.44 16.16 -15.60
CA PHE A 14 22.30 15.40 -16.12
C PHE A 14 22.16 14.03 -15.45
N ALA A 15 23.26 13.34 -15.14
CA ALA A 15 23.21 12.08 -14.40
C ALA A 15 22.61 12.26 -13.00
N GLY A 16 22.99 13.33 -12.29
CA GLY A 16 22.42 13.65 -10.98
C GLY A 16 20.94 14.05 -11.05
N ALA A 17 20.55 14.88 -12.02
CA ALA A 17 19.15 15.29 -12.19
C ALA A 17 18.23 14.12 -12.59
N ALA A 18 18.70 13.22 -13.45
CA ALA A 18 17.92 12.08 -13.92
C ALA A 18 17.62 11.07 -12.81
N THR A 19 18.57 10.78 -11.92
CA THR A 19 18.36 9.83 -10.81
C THR A 19 17.38 10.40 -9.78
N VAL A 20 17.50 11.68 -9.43
CA VAL A 20 16.57 12.36 -8.52
C VAL A 20 15.15 12.39 -9.12
N GLY A 21 15.01 12.70 -10.41
CA GLY A 21 13.72 12.69 -11.09
C GLY A 21 13.06 11.31 -11.14
N ALA A 22 13.83 10.25 -11.42
CA ALA A 22 13.31 8.89 -11.46
C ALA A 22 12.83 8.41 -10.08
N VAL A 23 13.59 8.71 -9.02
CA VAL A 23 13.22 8.35 -7.64
C VAL A 23 11.97 9.13 -7.20
N ALA A 24 11.91 10.44 -7.45
CA ALA A 24 10.75 11.27 -7.11
C ALA A 24 9.48 10.82 -7.84
N ALA A 25 9.59 10.49 -9.13
CA ALA A 25 8.48 9.94 -9.89
C ALA A 25 8.01 8.60 -9.29
N ALA A 26 8.92 7.66 -9.04
CA ALA A 26 8.57 6.36 -8.47
C ALA A 26 7.90 6.47 -7.09
N THR A 27 8.42 7.31 -6.19
CA THR A 27 7.86 7.48 -4.84
C THR A 27 6.53 8.22 -4.84
N SER A 28 6.27 9.09 -5.82
CA SER A 28 4.98 9.80 -5.93
C SER A 28 3.79 8.88 -6.26
N VAL A 29 4.02 7.78 -6.99
CA VAL A 29 2.96 6.83 -7.40
C VAL A 29 2.85 5.59 -6.51
N LEU A 30 3.88 5.32 -5.69
CA LEU A 30 3.95 4.22 -4.73
C LEU A 30 2.74 4.17 -3.76
N PRO A 31 2.30 5.29 -3.14
CA PRO A 31 1.14 5.29 -2.26
C PRO A 31 -0.14 4.84 -2.96
N THR A 32 -0.35 5.30 -4.18
CA THR A 32 -1.49 4.94 -5.03
C THR A 32 -1.44 3.48 -5.44
N ALA A 33 -0.26 2.95 -5.79
CA ALA A 33 -0.09 1.54 -6.13
C ALA A 33 -0.38 0.61 -4.94
N VAL A 34 0.06 0.99 -3.74
CA VAL A 34 -0.18 0.21 -2.51
C VAL A 34 -1.66 0.25 -2.09
N GLN A 35 -2.34 1.38 -2.27
CA GLN A 35 -3.78 1.48 -2.00
C GLN A 35 -4.63 0.62 -2.94
N ASN A 36 -4.24 0.50 -4.22
CA ASN A 36 -4.92 -0.38 -5.16
C ASN A 36 -4.73 -1.88 -4.82
N LEU A 37 -3.59 -2.27 -4.26
CA LEU A 37 -3.36 -3.65 -3.81
C LEU A 37 -4.09 -4.00 -2.51
N SER A 38 -4.37 -3.01 -1.65
CA SER A 38 -5.16 -3.20 -0.43
C SER A 38 -6.66 -3.32 -0.70
N ALA A 39 -7.13 -2.85 -1.86
CA ALA A 39 -8.51 -2.97 -2.31
C ALA A 39 -8.86 -4.35 -2.90
N LYS A 40 -8.22 -5.43 -2.42
CA LYS A 40 -8.79 -6.77 -2.58
C LYS A 40 -10.09 -6.78 -1.77
N ALA A 41 -11.19 -6.48 -2.45
CA ALA A 41 -12.53 -6.42 -1.91
C ALA A 41 -12.71 -7.58 -0.92
N ALA A 42 -12.80 -7.25 0.37
CA ALA A 42 -13.33 -8.22 1.32
C ALA A 42 -14.70 -8.62 0.76
N PRO A 43 -15.00 -9.94 0.66
CA PRO A 43 -16.33 -10.35 0.20
C PRO A 43 -17.35 -9.59 1.04
N GLU A 44 -18.35 -8.99 0.39
CA GLU A 44 -19.42 -8.30 1.09
C GLU A 44 -20.07 -9.30 2.04
N LEU A 45 -19.68 -9.26 3.32
CA LEU A 45 -20.30 -10.10 4.32
C LEU A 45 -21.78 -9.68 4.34
N PRO A 46 -22.71 -10.64 4.25
CA PRO A 46 -24.13 -10.33 4.26
C PRO A 46 -24.44 -9.50 5.50
N LYS A 47 -25.20 -8.42 5.32
CA LYS A 47 -25.59 -7.52 6.40
C LYS A 47 -26.20 -8.37 7.52
N PRO A 48 -25.71 -8.25 8.77
CA PRO A 48 -26.26 -9.04 9.87
C PRO A 48 -27.72 -8.66 10.07
N GLU A 49 -28.62 -9.63 9.90
CA GLU A 49 -30.08 -9.42 10.01
C GLU A 49 -30.54 -8.90 11.39
N ARG A 50 -29.68 -9.03 12.42
CA ARG A 50 -29.95 -8.57 13.78
C ARG A 50 -29.10 -7.38 14.22
N GLY A 51 -28.66 -6.53 13.30
CA GLY A 51 -28.33 -5.12 13.55
C GLY A 51 -27.23 -4.78 14.57
N GLY A 52 -26.49 -5.76 15.08
CA GLY A 52 -25.26 -5.55 15.86
C GLY A 52 -24.10 -6.05 15.03
N GLY A 53 -23.00 -5.31 14.92
CA GLY A 53 -21.84 -5.60 14.06
C GLY A 53 -21.05 -6.88 14.38
N TYR A 54 -21.70 -7.91 14.92
CA TYR A 54 -21.17 -9.22 15.20
C TYR A 54 -21.53 -10.19 14.08
N SER A 55 -20.51 -10.74 13.44
CA SER A 55 -20.66 -11.87 12.53
C SER A 55 -20.72 -13.17 13.32
N LEU A 56 -21.73 -14.00 13.06
CA LEU A 56 -21.85 -15.28 13.74
C LEU A 56 -20.87 -16.29 13.12
N SER A 57 -19.76 -16.54 13.82
CA SER A 57 -18.71 -17.47 13.40
C SER A 57 -19.14 -18.94 13.53
N GLU A 58 -18.63 -19.81 12.66
CA GLU A 58 -18.91 -21.26 12.67
C GLU A 58 -18.59 -21.92 14.03
N HIS A 59 -17.55 -21.45 14.73
CA HIS A 59 -17.22 -21.93 16.08
C HIS A 59 -18.37 -21.71 17.07
N VAL A 60 -18.97 -20.51 17.05
CA VAL A 60 -20.08 -20.16 17.93
C VAL A 60 -21.34 -20.96 17.58
N LYS A 61 -21.61 -21.18 16.28
CA LYS A 61 -22.71 -22.07 15.84
C LYS A 61 -22.55 -23.46 16.44
N ARG A 62 -21.35 -24.04 16.30
CA ARG A 62 -21.08 -25.42 16.72
C ARG A 62 -21.19 -25.58 18.23
N TYR A 63 -20.70 -24.60 19.01
CA TYR A 63 -20.81 -24.62 20.47
C TYR A 63 -22.26 -24.74 20.93
N TYR A 64 -23.16 -23.91 20.39
CA TYR A 64 -24.58 -23.95 20.76
C TYR A 64 -25.36 -25.08 20.07
N GLN A 65 -24.86 -25.63 18.97
CA GLN A 65 -25.47 -26.79 18.31
C GLN A 65 -25.35 -28.05 19.17
N THR A 66 -24.17 -28.27 19.79
CA THR A 66 -23.90 -29.49 20.56
C THR A 66 -24.36 -29.39 22.02
N THR A 67 -24.68 -28.20 22.51
CA THR A 67 -25.05 -27.95 23.92
C THR A 67 -26.50 -27.51 24.09
N ARG A 68 -27.30 -27.49 23.01
CA ARG A 68 -28.74 -27.22 23.09
C ARG A 68 -29.46 -28.41 23.71
N VAL A 69 -30.16 -28.16 24.82
CA VAL A 69 -31.03 -29.10 25.55
C VAL A 69 -32.42 -29.12 24.91
#